data_AF-A0A915BC32-F1
#
_entry.id   AF-A0A915BC32-F1
#
_cell.length_a   1.000
_cell.length_b   1.000
_cell.length_c   1.000
_cell.angle_alpha   90.00
_cell.angle_beta   90.00
_cell.angle_gamma   90.00
#
_symmetry.space_group_name_H-M   'P 1'
#
loop_
_entity.id
_entity.type
_entity.pdbx_description
1 polymer ?
#
loop_
_entity_poly.entity_id
_entity_poly.type
_entity_poly.pdbx_seq_one_letter_code
_entity_poly.pdbx_strand_id
1 'polypeptide(L)'
;MCDALLRISGDLLSVNDVAEIIDVLSKTLNEVTEQLPSMILLHSITDLLKRLVNEREYIPMDELMRYTFPSRLKVVIKRLIQTNNISDDYRMMCFILCALLVCLFDFQWFGGDPQFLILLSALTHVELRLILDKPEMINVEDLISCATLGESFIQCIEEGDFLDDQQATVVGRNCQECVSYVCEYLIECRRDETVELQSNVEIVLYRLICSYLAIGGSDTINSSLIDDVLLALVDIARRSCEHGDASVVEMLLPSLPNFNSLPSSCLDLIVLFLERQSSIGDYDRLSAKVARVVDELKDKNNWYSEGSLTSAKELAQKLGSRDLIEAFSALK
;
A
#
# COMPACT_ATOMS: atom_id res chain seq x y z
N MET A 1 7.09 20.14 27.27
CA MET A 1 7.47 19.24 28.39
C MET A 1 7.70 17.81 27.90
N CYS A 2 6.87 17.26 27.00
CA CYS A 2 7.14 15.98 26.32
C CYS A 2 8.41 15.99 25.46
N ASP A 3 8.67 17.09 24.75
CA ASP A 3 9.85 17.24 23.89
C ASP A 3 11.19 17.25 24.67
N ALA A 4 11.15 17.64 25.95
CA ALA A 4 12.30 17.59 26.84
C ALA A 4 12.54 16.18 27.41
N LEU A 5 11.48 15.37 27.58
CA LEU A 5 11.60 13.98 28.03
C LEU A 5 12.15 13.08 26.91
N LEU A 6 11.69 13.30 25.67
CA LEU A 6 12.16 12.56 24.49
C LEU A 6 13.63 12.84 24.14
N ARG A 7 14.12 14.07 24.36
CA ARG A 7 15.54 14.42 24.15
C ARG A 7 16.48 13.89 25.22
N ILE A 8 15.99 13.59 26.43
CA ILE A 8 16.80 13.03 27.51
C ILE A 8 16.99 11.51 27.34
N SER A 9 16.04 10.83 26.68
CA SER A 9 16.02 9.37 26.57
C SER A 9 16.64 8.82 25.29
N GLY A 10 17.60 9.54 24.69
CA GLY A 10 18.15 9.30 23.35
C GLY A 10 18.75 7.92 23.04
N ASP A 11 18.63 6.93 23.95
CA ASP A 11 18.91 5.50 23.73
C ASP A 11 18.23 4.57 24.78
N LEU A 12 17.13 4.97 25.47
CA LEU A 12 16.73 4.31 26.74
C LEU A 12 15.25 3.93 26.97
N LEU A 13 14.32 4.22 26.06
CA LEU A 13 12.92 3.76 26.24
C LEU A 13 12.71 2.44 25.52
N SER A 14 12.31 1.41 26.25
CA SER A 14 11.85 0.15 25.67
C SER A 14 10.53 0.34 24.93
N VAL A 15 10.17 -0.63 24.08
CA VAL A 15 8.86 -0.70 23.41
C VAL A 15 7.71 -0.56 24.42
N ASN A 16 7.83 -1.21 25.58
CA ASN A 16 6.82 -1.17 26.63
C ASN A 16 6.70 0.22 27.26
N ASP A 17 7.82 0.94 27.44
CA ASP A 17 7.78 2.32 27.92
C ASP A 17 7.09 3.24 26.91
N VAL A 18 7.37 3.06 25.61
CA VAL A 18 6.73 3.82 24.54
C VAL A 18 5.21 3.55 24.52
N ALA A 19 4.81 2.28 24.56
CA ALA A 19 3.40 1.89 24.59
C ALA A 19 2.67 2.41 25.84
N GLU A 20 3.30 2.39 27.01
CA GLU A 20 2.75 2.95 28.25
C GLU A 20 2.56 4.47 28.15
N ILE A 21 3.54 5.20 27.60
CA ILE A 21 3.42 6.65 27.36
C ILE A 21 2.24 6.92 26.42
N ILE A 22 2.10 6.18 25.31
CA ILE A 22 0.97 6.33 24.40
C ILE A 22 -0.36 6.03 25.12
N ASP A 23 -0.42 5.02 25.99
CA ASP A 23 -1.62 4.70 26.78
C ASP A 23 -2.03 5.83 27.72
N VAL A 24 -1.06 6.46 28.40
CA VAL A 24 -1.30 7.63 29.25
C VAL A 24 -1.76 8.83 28.43
N LEU A 25 -1.09 9.14 27.32
CA LEU A 25 -1.46 10.28 26.47
C LEU A 25 -2.83 10.09 25.82
N SER A 26 -3.12 8.89 25.30
CA SER A 26 -4.43 8.56 24.71
C SER A 26 -5.56 8.61 25.74
N LYS A 27 -5.28 8.28 27.02
CA LYS A 27 -6.25 8.46 28.11
C LYS A 27 -6.63 9.92 28.28
N THR A 28 -5.65 10.81 28.32
CA THR A 28 -5.86 12.26 28.43
C THR A 28 -6.67 12.80 27.25
N LEU A 29 -6.35 12.37 26.02
CA LEU A 29 -7.11 12.77 24.83
C LEU A 29 -8.53 12.20 24.79
N ASN A 30 -8.75 11.05 25.42
CA ASN A 30 -10.05 10.40 25.45
C ASN A 30 -11.04 11.05 26.44
N GLU A 31 -10.58 11.95 27.32
CA GLU A 31 -11.45 12.70 28.20
C GLU A 31 -12.50 13.49 27.38
N VAL A 32 -13.75 13.45 27.83
CA VAL A 32 -14.85 14.14 27.15
C VAL A 32 -14.79 15.60 27.54
N THR A 33 -14.41 16.46 26.61
CA THR A 33 -14.38 17.91 26.79
C THR A 33 -15.06 18.60 25.59
N GLU A 34 -15.47 19.85 25.77
CA GLU A 34 -16.02 20.67 24.67
C GLU A 34 -14.92 21.15 23.70
N GLN A 35 -13.65 21.02 24.08
CA GLN A 35 -12.51 21.47 23.29
C GLN A 35 -12.00 20.33 22.40
N LEU A 36 -11.43 20.71 21.26
CA LEU A 36 -10.72 19.74 20.43
C LEU A 36 -9.49 19.19 21.18
N PRO A 37 -9.20 17.88 21.02
CA PRO A 37 -7.95 17.24 21.46
C PRO A 37 -6.71 18.10 21.19
N SER A 38 -5.78 18.16 22.14
CA SER A 38 -4.56 18.94 21.97
C SER A 38 -3.72 18.45 20.79
N MET A 39 -3.52 19.32 19.80
CA MET A 39 -2.69 19.01 18.63
C MET A 39 -1.25 18.64 19.01
N ILE A 40 -0.69 19.24 20.05
CA ILE A 40 0.66 18.90 20.55
C ILE A 40 0.72 17.45 21.04
N LEU A 41 -0.31 17.00 21.75
CA LEU A 41 -0.40 15.62 22.24
C LEU A 41 -0.64 14.64 21.10
N LEU A 42 -1.45 15.01 20.10
CA LEU A 42 -1.63 14.20 18.89
C LEU A 42 -0.29 13.99 18.16
N HIS A 43 0.48 15.05 17.92
CA HIS A 43 1.83 14.94 17.33
C HIS A 43 2.76 14.05 18.17
N SER A 44 2.74 14.22 19.50
CA SER A 44 3.57 13.39 20.39
C SER A 44 3.20 11.91 20.28
N ILE A 45 1.91 11.58 20.18
CA ILE A 45 1.43 10.21 19.96
C ILE A 45 1.86 9.71 18.58
N THR A 46 1.72 10.53 17.54
CA THR A 46 2.16 10.21 16.18
C THR A 46 3.64 9.82 16.12
N ASP A 47 4.52 10.61 16.74
CA ASP A 47 5.95 10.33 16.74
C ASP A 47 6.29 9.02 17.48
N LEU A 48 5.62 8.76 18.60
CA LEU A 48 5.77 7.52 19.36
C LEU A 48 5.23 6.30 18.58
N LEU A 49 4.10 6.45 17.88
CA LEU A 49 3.55 5.40 17.01
C LEU A 49 4.46 5.13 15.81
N LYS A 50 5.00 6.16 15.16
CA LYS A 50 6.01 6.01 14.09
C LYS A 50 7.20 5.17 14.56
N ARG A 51 7.66 5.39 15.79
CA ARG A 51 8.71 4.58 16.40
C ARG A 51 8.30 3.12 16.58
N LEU A 52 7.11 2.86 17.12
CA LEU A 52 6.62 1.48 17.26
C LEU A 52 6.48 0.76 15.92
N VAL A 53 6.02 1.46 14.87
CA VAL A 53 5.90 0.89 13.52
C VAL A 53 7.27 0.48 12.99
N ASN A 54 8.30 1.31 13.18
CA ASN A 54 9.66 1.00 12.74
C ASN A 54 10.29 -0.18 13.50
N GLU A 55 9.82 -0.46 14.72
CA GLU A 55 10.29 -1.57 15.55
C GLU A 55 9.36 -2.80 15.47
N ARG A 56 8.28 -2.77 14.67
CA ARG A 56 7.18 -3.77 14.66
C ARG A 56 7.65 -5.22 14.58
N GLU A 57 8.64 -5.52 13.75
CA GLU A 57 9.17 -6.89 13.56
C GLU A 57 9.72 -7.51 14.86
N TYR A 58 10.09 -6.68 15.83
CA TYR A 58 10.66 -7.08 17.11
C TYR A 58 9.64 -7.06 18.26
N ILE A 59 8.39 -6.70 17.98
CA ILE A 59 7.35 -6.52 18.99
C ILE A 59 6.34 -7.68 18.89
N PRO A 60 6.25 -8.56 19.89
CA PRO A 60 5.18 -9.55 19.94
C PRO A 60 3.83 -8.84 20.04
N MET A 61 2.90 -9.14 19.13
CA MET A 61 1.56 -8.51 19.12
C MET A 61 0.82 -8.66 20.46
N ASP A 62 1.01 -9.80 21.15
CA ASP A 62 0.45 -10.06 22.48
C ASP A 62 0.88 -9.06 23.55
N GLU A 63 2.01 -8.37 23.37
CA GLU A 63 2.47 -7.30 24.28
C GLU A 63 1.70 -6.01 24.03
N LEU A 64 1.53 -5.60 22.77
CA LEU A 64 0.78 -4.39 22.40
C LEU A 64 -0.71 -4.51 22.72
N MET A 65 -1.29 -5.72 22.58
CA MET A 65 -2.70 -5.97 22.86
C MET A 65 -3.08 -5.83 24.34
N ARG A 66 -2.11 -5.72 25.26
CA ARG A 66 -2.37 -5.44 26.69
C ARG A 66 -2.76 -3.99 26.95
N TYR A 67 -2.39 -3.09 26.04
CA TYR A 67 -2.65 -1.67 26.18
C TYR A 67 -4.02 -1.30 25.58
N THR A 68 -4.58 -0.20 26.06
CA THR A 68 -5.91 0.26 25.66
C THR A 68 -5.88 1.43 24.69
N PHE A 69 -4.70 2.02 24.45
CA PHE A 69 -4.51 3.11 23.50
C PHE A 69 -5.11 2.85 22.11
N PRO A 70 -5.11 1.63 21.52
CA PRO A 70 -5.68 1.44 20.20
C PRO A 70 -7.19 1.72 20.18
N SER A 71 -7.89 1.28 21.23
CA SER A 71 -9.33 1.51 21.39
C SER A 71 -9.63 2.98 21.73
N ARG A 72 -8.83 3.62 22.59
CA ARG A 72 -9.02 5.03 22.98
C ARG A 72 -8.75 5.96 21.81
N LEU A 73 -7.68 5.73 21.05
CA LEU A 73 -7.37 6.52 19.86
C LEU A 73 -8.45 6.37 18.80
N LYS A 74 -9.03 5.18 18.62
CA LYS A 74 -10.21 5.01 17.75
C LYS A 74 -11.35 5.96 18.14
N VAL A 75 -11.69 6.03 19.43
CA VAL A 75 -12.75 6.94 19.93
C VAL A 75 -12.37 8.41 19.73
N VAL A 76 -11.12 8.80 19.99
CA VAL A 76 -10.62 10.16 19.75
C VAL A 76 -10.73 10.53 18.27
N ILE A 77 -10.21 9.69 17.39
CA ILE A 77 -10.21 9.93 15.94
C ILE A 77 -11.63 9.98 15.39
N LYS A 78 -12.50 9.04 15.78
CA LYS A 78 -13.90 9.03 15.36
C LYS A 78 -14.62 10.33 15.74
N ARG A 79 -14.41 10.83 16.97
CA ARG A 79 -14.96 12.13 17.41
C ARG A 79 -14.44 13.29 16.56
N LEU A 80 -13.14 13.32 16.27
CA LEU A 80 -12.53 14.36 15.43
C LEU A 80 -13.13 14.34 14.02
N ILE A 81 -13.14 13.19 13.35
CA ILE A 81 -13.66 13.03 11.99
C ILE A 81 -15.15 13.42 11.90
N GLN A 82 -15.93 13.14 12.95
CA GLN A 82 -17.35 13.49 13.00
C GLN A 82 -17.62 14.94 13.42
N THR A 83 -16.58 15.72 13.75
CA THR A 83 -16.73 17.12 14.14
C THR A 83 -16.90 17.99 12.90
N ASN A 84 -18.00 18.75 12.84
CA ASN A 84 -18.26 19.68 11.74
C ASN A 84 -17.18 20.77 11.67
N ASN A 85 -16.74 21.10 10.44
CA ASN A 85 -15.75 22.16 10.16
C ASN A 85 -14.42 22.00 10.90
N ILE A 86 -13.98 20.76 11.10
CA ILE A 86 -12.63 20.49 11.58
C ILE A 86 -11.59 21.02 10.58
N SER A 87 -10.45 21.54 11.07
CA SER A 87 -9.40 22.07 10.20
C SER A 87 -8.68 20.95 9.43
N ASP A 88 -8.07 21.33 8.30
CA ASP A 88 -7.29 20.40 7.48
C ASP A 88 -6.18 19.71 8.29
N ASP A 89 -5.48 20.45 9.16
CA ASP A 89 -4.43 19.89 10.03
C ASP A 89 -4.93 18.73 10.90
N TYR A 90 -6.10 18.89 11.55
CA TYR A 90 -6.66 17.84 12.38
C TYR A 90 -7.19 16.68 11.54
N ARG A 91 -7.78 16.98 10.37
CA ARG A 91 -8.24 15.95 9.44
C ARG A 91 -7.07 15.08 9.02
N MET A 92 -5.98 15.67 8.53
CA MET A 92 -4.79 14.93 8.10
C MET A 92 -4.15 14.15 9.25
N MET A 93 -4.09 14.74 10.44
CA MET A 93 -3.62 14.05 11.64
C MET A 93 -4.42 12.77 11.95
N CYS A 94 -5.74 12.78 11.70
CA CYS A 94 -6.57 11.59 11.86
C CYS A 94 -6.18 10.48 10.87
N PHE A 95 -5.91 10.82 9.60
CA PHE A 95 -5.48 9.86 8.60
C PHE A 95 -4.10 9.27 8.92
N ILE A 96 -3.14 10.11 9.31
CA ILE A 96 -1.81 9.67 9.75
C ILE A 96 -1.92 8.70 10.94
N LEU A 97 -2.69 9.07 11.97
CA LEU A 97 -2.89 8.21 13.14
C LEU A 97 -3.57 6.89 12.78
N CYS A 98 -4.60 6.90 11.93
CA CYS A 98 -5.23 5.67 11.46
C CYS A 98 -4.25 4.79 10.70
N ALA A 99 -3.46 5.36 9.78
CA ALA A 99 -2.48 4.62 9.01
C ALA A 99 -1.43 3.95 9.92
N LEU A 100 -0.93 4.67 10.93
CA LEU A 100 0.02 4.11 11.91
C LEU A 100 -0.62 2.99 12.75
N LEU A 101 -1.87 3.15 13.17
CA LEU A 101 -2.59 2.12 13.93
C LEU A 101 -2.84 0.88 13.09
N VAL A 102 -3.20 1.04 11.81
CA VAL A 102 -3.31 -0.06 10.86
C VAL A 102 -1.95 -0.73 10.63
N CYS A 103 -0.87 0.02 10.49
CA CYS A 103 0.47 -0.58 10.38
C CYS A 103 0.85 -1.43 11.60
N LEU A 104 0.35 -1.10 12.80
CA LEU A 104 0.63 -1.88 14.01
C LEU A 104 -0.32 -3.08 14.17
N PHE A 105 -1.62 -2.85 14.00
CA PHE A 105 -2.69 -3.79 14.39
C PHE A 105 -3.43 -4.43 13.23
N ASP A 106 -3.05 -4.09 12.00
CA ASP A 106 -3.72 -4.49 10.76
C ASP A 106 -5.19 -4.02 10.70
N PHE A 107 -5.92 -4.45 9.67
CA PHE A 107 -7.35 -4.19 9.51
C PHE A 107 -8.19 -4.74 10.69
N GLN A 108 -7.63 -5.68 11.46
CA GLN A 108 -8.24 -6.21 12.68
C GLN A 108 -8.53 -5.14 13.74
N TRP A 109 -7.79 -4.02 13.71
CA TRP A 109 -8.10 -2.87 14.56
C TRP A 109 -9.54 -2.40 14.40
N PHE A 110 -10.14 -2.54 13.22
CA PHE A 110 -11.52 -2.12 12.96
C PHE A 110 -12.59 -3.07 13.50
N GLY A 111 -12.28 -4.33 13.82
CA GLY A 111 -13.29 -5.37 14.09
C GLY A 111 -14.31 -5.03 15.18
N GLY A 112 -13.93 -4.24 16.19
CA GLY A 112 -14.87 -3.75 17.22
C GLY A 112 -15.80 -2.60 16.81
N ASP A 113 -15.62 -2.02 15.62
CA ASP A 113 -16.45 -0.92 15.09
C ASP A 113 -16.40 -0.88 13.53
N PRO A 114 -17.06 -1.83 12.83
CA PRO A 114 -17.06 -1.88 11.37
C PRO A 114 -17.62 -0.63 10.69
N GLN A 115 -18.53 0.08 11.35
CA GLN A 115 -19.11 1.34 10.85
C GLN A 115 -18.05 2.44 10.74
N PHE A 116 -17.05 2.44 11.62
CA PHE A 116 -15.93 3.36 11.53
C PHE A 116 -15.05 3.07 10.31
N LEU A 117 -14.82 1.79 9.97
CA LEU A 117 -14.11 1.40 8.75
C LEU A 117 -14.85 1.91 7.50
N ILE A 118 -16.17 1.70 7.44
CA ILE A 118 -16.99 2.16 6.30
C ILE A 118 -16.86 3.67 6.13
N LEU A 119 -17.01 4.44 7.21
CA LEU A 119 -16.85 5.89 7.18
C LEU A 119 -15.45 6.28 6.70
N LEU A 120 -14.40 5.67 7.26
CA LEU A 120 -13.02 6.00 6.93
C LEU A 120 -12.70 5.67 5.47
N SER A 121 -13.18 4.53 4.94
CA SER A 121 -13.01 4.16 3.53
C SER A 121 -13.61 5.19 2.56
N ALA A 122 -14.79 5.72 2.87
CA ALA A 122 -15.41 6.77 2.07
C ALA A 122 -14.63 8.09 2.16
N LEU A 123 -14.10 8.43 3.33
CA LEU A 123 -13.31 9.65 3.52
C LEU A 123 -11.92 9.57 2.90
N THR A 124 -11.27 8.40 2.91
CA THR A 124 -9.96 8.19 2.27
C THR A 124 -10.01 8.46 0.77
N HIS A 125 -11.10 8.10 0.10
CA HIS A 125 -11.31 8.45 -1.30
C HIS A 125 -11.32 9.96 -1.53
N VAL A 126 -12.07 10.69 -0.69
CA VAL A 126 -12.14 12.15 -0.77
C VAL A 126 -10.78 12.79 -0.47
N GLU A 127 -10.08 12.30 0.56
CA GLU A 127 -8.77 12.85 0.93
C GLU A 127 -7.72 12.61 -0.14
N LEU A 128 -7.70 11.43 -0.78
CA LEU A 128 -6.80 11.15 -1.91
C LEU A 128 -7.02 12.11 -3.07
N ARG A 129 -8.28 12.46 -3.37
CA ARG A 129 -8.59 13.47 -4.39
C ARG A 129 -8.03 14.84 -4.03
N LEU A 130 -8.14 15.25 -2.77
CA LEU A 130 -7.61 16.54 -2.31
C LEU A 130 -6.08 16.58 -2.34
N ILE A 131 -5.42 15.50 -1.92
CA ILE A 131 -3.96 15.40 -1.95
C ILE A 131 -3.44 15.45 -3.40
N LEU A 132 -4.12 14.76 -4.31
CA LEU A 132 -3.72 14.64 -5.72
C LEU A 132 -4.21 15.81 -6.60
N ASP A 133 -4.89 16.82 -6.05
CA ASP A 133 -5.44 17.95 -6.83
C ASP A 133 -4.34 18.75 -7.56
N LYS A 134 -3.15 18.88 -6.96
CA LYS A 134 -2.02 19.63 -7.51
C LYS A 134 -0.73 18.81 -7.48
N PRO A 135 -0.30 18.23 -8.62
CA PRO A 135 0.86 17.34 -8.69
C PRO A 135 2.12 17.90 -8.03
N GLU A 136 2.39 19.19 -8.20
CA GLU A 136 3.57 19.89 -7.71
C GLU A 136 3.57 20.19 -6.21
N MET A 137 2.41 20.06 -5.54
CA MET A 137 2.23 20.35 -4.12
C MET A 137 1.94 19.10 -3.28
N ILE A 138 2.05 17.90 -3.86
CA ILE A 138 1.76 16.64 -3.16
C ILE A 138 2.69 16.49 -1.96
N ASN A 139 2.11 16.43 -0.76
CA ASN A 139 2.80 15.95 0.42
C ASN A 139 2.79 14.43 0.42
N VAL A 140 3.97 13.83 0.24
CA VAL A 140 4.11 12.37 0.10
C VAL A 140 3.79 11.64 1.41
N GLU A 141 4.00 12.24 2.59
CA GLU A 141 3.62 11.59 3.86
C GLU A 141 2.10 11.45 3.99
N ASP A 142 1.35 12.46 3.55
CA ASP A 142 -0.11 12.47 3.56
C ASP A 142 -0.65 11.43 2.56
N LEU A 143 -0.03 11.38 1.37
CA LEU A 143 -0.35 10.38 0.34
C LEU A 143 -0.08 8.95 0.84
N ILE A 144 1.08 8.71 1.48
CA ILE A 144 1.41 7.41 2.07
C ILE A 144 0.37 7.00 3.11
N SER A 145 -0.07 7.93 3.96
CA SER A 145 -1.06 7.64 5.00
C SER A 145 -2.40 7.21 4.39
N CYS A 146 -2.86 7.91 3.35
CA CYS A 146 -4.10 7.56 2.68
C CYS A 146 -3.99 6.25 1.86
N ALA A 147 -2.87 6.03 1.17
CA ALA A 147 -2.62 4.80 0.43
C ALA A 147 -2.55 3.58 1.36
N THR A 148 -1.85 3.69 2.49
CA THR A 148 -1.78 2.65 3.53
C THR A 148 -3.18 2.24 4.01
N LEU A 149 -4.06 3.22 4.23
CA LEU A 149 -5.45 2.93 4.60
C LEU A 149 -6.21 2.26 3.45
N GLY A 150 -6.04 2.75 2.23
CA GLY A 150 -6.61 2.14 1.03
C GLY A 150 -6.23 0.66 0.88
N GLU A 151 -4.94 0.35 1.01
CA GLU A 151 -4.40 -1.02 0.98
C GLU A 151 -5.03 -1.89 2.08
N SER A 152 -5.15 -1.37 3.31
CA SER A 152 -5.80 -2.09 4.40
C SER A 152 -7.29 -2.34 4.17
N PHE A 153 -8.01 -1.42 3.56
CA PHE A 153 -9.42 -1.64 3.20
C PHE A 153 -9.56 -2.70 2.11
N ILE A 154 -8.65 -2.69 1.12
CA ILE A 154 -8.58 -3.71 0.06
C ILE A 154 -8.39 -5.09 0.68
N GLN A 155 -7.41 -5.24 1.57
CA GLN A 155 -7.17 -6.50 2.29
C GLN A 155 -8.38 -6.91 3.14
N CYS A 156 -9.02 -5.95 3.82
CA CYS A 156 -10.20 -6.20 4.63
C CYS A 156 -11.41 -6.72 3.82
N ILE A 157 -11.53 -6.40 2.53
CA ILE A 157 -12.60 -6.93 1.67
C ILE A 157 -12.41 -8.42 1.43
N GLU A 158 -11.17 -8.90 1.32
CA GLU A 158 -10.84 -10.30 1.05
C GLU A 158 -10.78 -11.15 2.35
N GLU A 159 -10.20 -10.58 3.41
CA GLU A 159 -9.84 -11.32 4.63
C GLU A 159 -10.67 -10.94 5.87
N GLY A 160 -11.49 -9.88 5.80
CA GLY A 160 -12.23 -9.32 6.93
C GLY A 160 -13.47 -10.11 7.32
N ASP A 161 -13.31 -11.10 8.21
CA ASP A 161 -14.40 -11.94 8.73
C ASP A 161 -15.43 -11.21 9.61
N PHE A 162 -15.10 -10.01 10.10
CA PHE A 162 -16.00 -9.16 10.89
C PHE A 162 -16.97 -8.31 10.06
N LEU A 163 -16.78 -8.23 8.73
CA LEU A 163 -17.69 -7.52 7.84
C LEU A 163 -18.81 -8.45 7.40
N ASP A 164 -20.07 -7.98 7.47
CA ASP A 164 -21.16 -8.64 6.75
C ASP A 164 -21.10 -8.32 5.24
N ASP A 165 -21.80 -9.09 4.41
CA ASP A 165 -21.78 -8.94 2.94
C ASP A 165 -22.14 -7.52 2.49
N GLN A 166 -23.07 -6.85 3.18
CA GLN A 166 -23.49 -5.50 2.83
C GLN A 166 -22.37 -4.49 3.14
N GLN A 167 -21.72 -4.63 4.30
CA GLN A 167 -20.60 -3.80 4.68
C GLN A 167 -19.40 -4.02 3.76
N ALA A 168 -19.03 -5.28 3.48
CA ALA A 168 -17.97 -5.62 2.54
C ALA A 168 -18.24 -5.05 1.14
N THR A 169 -19.48 -5.10 0.66
CA THR A 169 -19.88 -4.50 -0.61
C THR A 169 -19.69 -2.97 -0.63
N VAL A 170 -20.04 -2.28 0.46
CA VAL A 170 -19.88 -0.82 0.55
C VAL A 170 -18.40 -0.44 0.56
N VAL A 171 -17.57 -1.15 1.34
CA VAL A 171 -16.12 -0.92 1.37
C VAL A 171 -15.50 -1.22 0.01
N GLY A 172 -15.89 -2.34 -0.62
CA GLY A 172 -15.49 -2.71 -1.97
C GLY A 172 -15.76 -1.63 -3.01
N ARG A 173 -16.95 -1.03 -2.95
CA ARG A 173 -17.31 0.10 -3.81
C ARG A 173 -16.43 1.32 -3.55
N ASN A 174 -16.20 1.68 -2.30
CA ASN A 174 -15.33 2.82 -1.96
C ASN A 174 -13.89 2.60 -2.45
N CYS A 175 -13.35 1.39 -2.29
CA CYS A 175 -12.05 1.00 -2.82
C CYS A 175 -12.00 1.08 -4.35
N GLN A 176 -13.04 0.58 -5.04
CA GLN A 176 -13.16 0.68 -6.50
C GLN A 176 -13.14 2.14 -6.97
N GLU A 177 -13.98 3.00 -6.38
CA GLU A 177 -14.07 4.42 -6.74
C GLU A 177 -12.76 5.17 -6.46
N CYS A 178 -12.07 4.79 -5.38
CA CYS A 178 -10.76 5.31 -5.01
C CYS A 178 -9.67 4.92 -6.02
N VAL A 179 -9.51 3.62 -6.28
CA VAL A 179 -8.46 3.11 -7.18
C VAL A 179 -8.72 3.52 -8.62
N SER A 180 -9.99 3.58 -9.05
CA SER A 180 -10.35 4.10 -10.38
C SER A 180 -9.89 5.55 -10.56
N TYR A 181 -10.10 6.40 -9.55
CA TYR A 181 -9.60 7.78 -9.58
C TYR A 181 -8.07 7.83 -9.64
N VAL A 182 -7.38 7.02 -8.84
CA VAL A 182 -5.90 6.97 -8.85
C VAL A 182 -5.37 6.51 -10.22
N CYS A 183 -6.05 5.55 -10.86
CA CYS A 183 -5.75 5.12 -12.23
C CYS A 183 -5.93 6.26 -13.23
N GLU A 184 -7.08 6.95 -13.20
CA GLU A 184 -7.35 8.11 -14.07
C GLU A 184 -6.28 9.19 -13.89
N TYR A 185 -6.01 9.57 -12.65
CA TYR A 185 -5.00 10.56 -12.30
C TYR A 185 -3.61 10.22 -12.82
N LEU A 186 -3.15 8.98 -12.63
CA LEU A 186 -1.84 8.53 -13.11
C LEU A 186 -1.72 8.65 -14.62
N ILE A 187 -2.76 8.25 -15.36
CA ILE A 187 -2.79 8.32 -16.82
C ILE A 187 -2.90 9.76 -17.32
N GLU A 188 -3.69 10.61 -16.67
CA GLU A 188 -3.77 12.03 -17.00
C GLU A 188 -2.41 12.73 -16.84
N CYS A 189 -1.74 12.52 -15.71
CA CYS A 189 -0.40 13.09 -15.49
C CYS A 189 0.63 12.60 -16.52
N ARG A 190 0.54 11.33 -16.96
CA ARG A 190 1.45 10.79 -17.98
C ARG A 190 1.16 11.29 -19.40
N ARG A 191 -0.09 11.69 -19.67
CA ARG A 191 -0.49 12.24 -20.98
C ARG A 191 -0.12 13.72 -21.11
N ASP A 192 -0.08 14.44 -20.00
CA ASP A 192 0.34 15.84 -19.98
C ASP A 192 1.86 15.97 -19.83
N GLU A 193 2.55 16.27 -20.93
CA GLU A 193 4.01 16.45 -20.95
C GLU A 193 4.52 17.58 -20.03
N THR A 194 3.64 18.44 -19.52
CA THR A 194 3.99 19.53 -18.60
C THR A 194 3.96 19.11 -17.13
N VAL A 195 3.39 17.95 -16.82
CA VAL A 195 3.28 17.41 -15.46
C VAL A 195 4.34 16.33 -15.26
N GLU A 196 5.23 16.54 -14.29
CA GLU A 196 6.21 15.54 -13.87
C GLU A 196 5.88 15.06 -12.46
N LEU A 197 5.42 13.82 -12.34
CA LEU A 197 5.21 13.19 -11.04
C LEU A 197 6.55 12.76 -10.44
N GLN A 198 6.76 13.08 -9.18
CA GLN A 198 7.92 12.61 -8.44
C GLN A 198 7.89 11.08 -8.30
N SER A 199 9.05 10.41 -8.40
CA SER A 199 9.12 8.95 -8.37
C SER A 199 8.53 8.33 -7.11
N ASN A 200 8.69 8.97 -5.95
CA ASN A 200 8.10 8.51 -4.69
C ASN A 200 6.56 8.58 -4.72
N VAL A 201 5.96 9.60 -5.35
CA VAL A 201 4.51 9.67 -5.58
C VAL A 201 4.06 8.53 -6.48
N GLU A 202 4.73 8.34 -7.63
CA GLU A 202 4.41 7.24 -8.56
C GLU A 202 4.43 5.87 -7.86
N ILE A 203 5.41 5.63 -6.97
CA ILE A 203 5.54 4.37 -6.25
C ILE A 203 4.42 4.16 -5.23
N VAL A 204 3.96 5.21 -4.56
CA VAL A 204 2.83 5.09 -3.62
C VAL A 204 1.54 4.77 -4.37
N LEU A 205 1.28 5.46 -5.49
CA LEU A 205 0.12 5.16 -6.34
C LEU A 205 0.20 3.74 -6.93
N TYR A 206 1.39 3.34 -7.38
CA TYR A 206 1.66 2.00 -7.90
C TYR A 206 1.28 0.91 -6.90
N ARG A 207 1.70 1.06 -5.63
CA ARG A 207 1.45 0.06 -4.58
C ARG A 207 -0.04 -0.08 -4.27
N LEU A 208 -0.75 1.05 -4.19
CA LEU A 208 -2.19 1.05 -3.98
C LEU A 208 -2.93 0.36 -5.14
N ILE A 209 -2.58 0.68 -6.39
CA ILE A 209 -3.18 0.04 -7.57
C ILE A 209 -2.88 -1.46 -7.57
N CYS A 210 -1.62 -1.86 -7.36
CA CYS A 210 -1.25 -3.27 -7.39
C CYS A 210 -1.92 -4.08 -6.28
N SER A 211 -2.12 -3.49 -5.10
CA SER A 211 -2.87 -4.12 -4.01
C SER A 211 -4.31 -4.42 -4.43
N TYR A 212 -4.97 -3.50 -5.14
CA TYR A 212 -6.32 -3.73 -5.67
C TYR A 212 -6.35 -4.78 -6.79
N LEU A 213 -5.35 -4.79 -7.66
CA LEU A 213 -5.21 -5.77 -8.73
C LEU A 213 -4.99 -7.19 -8.19
N ALA A 214 -4.28 -7.32 -7.07
CA ALA A 214 -3.98 -8.61 -6.45
C ALA A 214 -5.25 -9.35 -6.01
N ILE A 215 -6.31 -8.62 -5.65
CA ILE A 215 -7.61 -9.18 -5.26
C ILE A 215 -8.59 -9.33 -6.44
N GLY A 216 -8.11 -9.23 -7.69
CA GLY A 216 -8.93 -9.32 -8.89
C GLY A 216 -9.65 -8.03 -9.29
N GLY A 217 -9.25 -6.87 -8.76
CA GLY A 217 -9.87 -5.58 -9.03
C GLY A 217 -9.77 -5.09 -10.49
N SER A 218 -9.03 -5.77 -11.37
CA SER A 218 -8.94 -5.42 -12.79
C SER A 218 -10.29 -5.44 -13.50
N ASP A 219 -11.19 -6.35 -13.12
CA ASP A 219 -12.47 -6.58 -13.80
C ASP A 219 -13.51 -5.50 -13.49
N THR A 220 -13.28 -4.71 -12.43
CA THR A 220 -14.19 -3.65 -11.98
C THR A 220 -13.81 -2.27 -12.53
N ILE A 221 -12.61 -2.14 -13.09
CA ILE A 221 -12.10 -0.90 -13.70
C ILE A 221 -12.44 -0.90 -15.20
N ASN A 222 -12.65 0.28 -15.78
CA ASN A 222 -12.89 0.42 -17.22
C ASN A 222 -11.75 -0.23 -18.03
N SER A 223 -12.09 -1.12 -18.96
CA SER A 223 -11.11 -1.88 -19.75
C SER A 223 -10.16 -1.01 -20.59
N SER A 224 -10.61 0.14 -21.11
CA SER A 224 -9.68 1.03 -21.84
C SER A 224 -8.71 1.73 -20.89
N LEU A 225 -9.14 2.01 -19.65
CA LEU A 225 -8.27 2.61 -18.64
C LEU A 225 -7.26 1.58 -18.12
N ILE A 226 -7.69 0.33 -17.89
CA ILE A 226 -6.84 -0.69 -17.26
C ILE A 226 -5.66 -1.10 -18.15
N ASP A 227 -5.84 -1.11 -19.48
CA ASP A 227 -4.76 -1.38 -20.43
C ASP A 227 -3.70 -0.26 -20.41
N ASP A 228 -4.12 1.01 -20.38
CA ASP A 228 -3.22 2.17 -20.25
C ASP A 228 -2.50 2.17 -18.89
N VAL A 229 -3.21 1.84 -17.81
CA VAL A 229 -2.65 1.71 -16.46
C VAL A 229 -1.60 0.62 -16.43
N LEU A 230 -1.85 -0.55 -17.03
CA LEU A 230 -0.87 -1.64 -17.06
C LEU A 230 0.43 -1.20 -17.76
N LEU A 231 0.34 -0.48 -18.87
CA LEU A 231 1.52 0.09 -19.53
C LEU A 231 2.31 1.02 -18.60
N ALA A 232 1.61 1.89 -17.85
CA ALA A 232 2.24 2.77 -16.87
C ALA A 232 2.88 1.99 -15.71
N LEU A 233 2.20 0.97 -15.16
CA LEU A 233 2.72 0.14 -14.08
C LEU A 233 3.96 -0.64 -14.53
N VAL A 234 3.97 -1.23 -15.72
CA VAL A 234 5.13 -1.93 -16.27
C VAL A 234 6.33 -0.98 -16.42
N ASP A 235 6.10 0.25 -16.87
CA ASP A 235 7.15 1.26 -16.98
C ASP A 235 7.71 1.70 -15.62
N ILE A 236 6.85 1.96 -14.63
CA ILE A 236 7.26 2.27 -13.25
C ILE A 236 8.07 1.11 -12.67
N ALA A 237 7.57 -0.12 -12.79
CA ALA A 237 8.22 -1.32 -12.28
C ALA A 237 9.60 -1.55 -12.89
N ARG A 238 9.72 -1.35 -14.21
CA ARG A 238 11.00 -1.42 -14.93
C ARG A 238 11.98 -0.37 -14.39
N ARG A 239 11.58 0.91 -14.33
CA ARG A 239 12.45 1.99 -13.82
C ARG A 239 12.91 1.69 -12.40
N SER A 240 12.02 1.25 -11.51
CA SER A 240 12.37 0.90 -10.13
C SER A 240 13.35 -0.27 -10.06
N CYS A 241 13.14 -1.32 -10.86
CA CYS A 241 14.02 -2.48 -10.91
C CYS A 241 15.43 -2.11 -11.42
N GLU A 242 15.53 -1.23 -12.42
CA GLU A 242 16.81 -0.70 -12.92
C GLU A 242 17.59 0.05 -11.82
N HIS A 243 16.87 0.74 -10.93
CA HIS A 243 17.43 1.46 -9.78
C HIS A 243 17.62 0.58 -8.53
N GLY A 244 17.36 -0.73 -8.63
CA GLY A 244 17.63 -1.71 -7.58
C GLY A 244 16.45 -2.04 -6.67
N ASP A 245 15.27 -1.47 -6.88
CA ASP A 245 14.06 -1.84 -6.14
C ASP A 245 13.24 -2.87 -6.94
N ALA A 246 13.55 -4.14 -6.70
CA ALA A 246 12.88 -5.26 -7.35
C ALA A 246 11.52 -5.59 -6.71
N SER A 247 11.23 -5.08 -5.50
CA SER A 247 9.97 -5.35 -4.77
C SER A 247 8.75 -4.85 -5.54
N VAL A 248 8.94 -3.78 -6.32
CA VAL A 248 7.92 -3.20 -7.19
C VAL A 248 7.48 -4.23 -8.23
N VAL A 249 8.41 -4.89 -8.92
CA VAL A 249 8.08 -5.95 -9.90
C VAL A 249 7.38 -7.12 -9.22
N GLU A 250 7.86 -7.56 -8.05
CA GLU A 250 7.26 -8.68 -7.31
C GLU A 250 5.80 -8.49 -6.95
N MET A 251 5.37 -7.24 -6.79
CA MET A 251 4.01 -6.85 -6.45
C MET A 251 3.06 -6.94 -7.66
N LEU A 252 3.53 -6.62 -8.87
CA LEU A 252 2.71 -6.69 -10.09
C LEU A 252 2.65 -8.08 -10.71
N LEU A 253 3.72 -8.89 -10.57
CA LEU A 253 3.81 -10.23 -11.19
C LEU A 253 2.57 -11.11 -10.98
N PRO A 254 2.00 -11.25 -9.77
CA PRO A 254 0.85 -12.10 -9.53
C PRO A 254 -0.42 -11.64 -10.27
N SER A 255 -0.49 -10.36 -10.63
CA SER A 255 -1.67 -9.76 -11.25
C SER A 255 -1.64 -9.84 -12.78
N LEU A 256 -0.47 -10.04 -13.40
CA LEU A 256 -0.33 -10.11 -14.88
C LEU A 256 -1.27 -11.14 -15.54
N PRO A 257 -1.49 -12.35 -14.99
CA PRO A 257 -2.42 -13.32 -15.57
C PRO A 257 -3.87 -12.82 -15.67
N ASN A 258 -4.28 -11.88 -14.82
CA ASN A 258 -5.65 -11.36 -14.75
C ASN A 258 -5.99 -10.38 -15.88
N PHE A 259 -4.99 -9.85 -16.59
CA PHE A 259 -5.24 -8.88 -17.66
C PHE A 259 -5.59 -9.55 -18.99
N ASN A 260 -6.58 -9.03 -19.70
CA ASN A 260 -6.97 -9.54 -21.01
C ASN A 260 -5.88 -9.33 -22.08
N SER A 261 -5.20 -8.18 -22.02
CA SER A 261 -4.11 -7.81 -22.91
C SER A 261 -2.88 -7.46 -22.09
N LEU A 262 -1.70 -7.78 -22.60
CA LEU A 262 -0.44 -7.51 -21.93
C LEU A 262 0.50 -6.77 -22.89
N PRO A 263 1.25 -5.76 -22.41
CA PRO A 263 2.31 -5.12 -23.17
C PRO A 263 3.37 -6.13 -23.63
N SER A 264 3.91 -5.93 -24.83
CA SER A 264 4.99 -6.78 -25.36
C SER A 264 6.30 -6.69 -24.56
N SER A 265 6.42 -5.68 -23.67
CA SER A 265 7.55 -5.47 -22.76
C SER A 265 7.43 -6.24 -21.45
N CYS A 266 6.34 -6.98 -21.20
CA CYS A 266 6.16 -7.72 -19.96
C CYS A 266 7.25 -8.78 -19.75
N LEU A 267 7.64 -9.52 -20.80
CA LEU A 267 8.73 -10.49 -20.67
C LEU A 267 10.09 -9.81 -20.43
N ASP A 268 10.34 -8.64 -21.02
CA ASP A 268 11.57 -7.88 -20.76
C ASP A 268 11.66 -7.48 -19.28
N LEU A 269 10.54 -7.08 -18.67
CA LEU A 269 10.47 -6.79 -17.25
C LEU A 269 10.78 -8.04 -16.39
N ILE A 270 10.22 -9.19 -16.74
CA ILE A 270 10.49 -10.46 -16.04
C ILE A 270 11.96 -10.86 -16.15
N VAL A 271 12.56 -10.73 -17.34
CA VAL A 271 13.98 -11.01 -17.57
C VAL A 271 14.85 -10.08 -16.73
N LEU A 272 14.62 -8.76 -16.80
CA LEU A 272 15.34 -7.77 -15.99
C LEU A 272 15.26 -8.09 -14.50
N PHE A 273 14.07 -8.43 -14.01
CA PHE A 273 13.84 -8.80 -12.62
C PHE A 273 14.65 -10.03 -12.20
N LEU A 274 14.62 -11.10 -13.00
CA LEU A 274 15.41 -12.31 -12.74
C LEU A 274 16.92 -12.04 -12.75
N GLU A 275 17.41 -11.21 -13.68
CA GLU A 275 18.83 -10.83 -13.74
C GLU A 275 19.26 -10.11 -12.46
N ARG A 276 18.45 -9.17 -11.98
CA ARG A 276 18.74 -8.38 -10.78
C ARG A 276 18.67 -9.19 -9.50
N GLN A 277 17.85 -10.24 -9.47
CA GLN A 277 17.67 -11.09 -8.29
C GLN A 277 18.53 -12.36 -8.30
N SER A 278 19.26 -12.64 -9.39
CA SER A 278 20.04 -13.88 -9.57
C SER A 278 21.14 -14.13 -8.54
N SER A 279 21.56 -13.11 -7.77
CA SER A 279 22.59 -13.21 -6.74
C SER A 279 22.04 -13.36 -5.31
N ILE A 280 20.73 -13.41 -5.11
CA ILE A 280 20.09 -13.42 -3.79
C ILE A 280 19.80 -14.85 -3.33
N GLY A 281 19.92 -15.10 -2.01
CA GLY A 281 19.86 -16.44 -1.41
C GLY A 281 18.54 -17.19 -1.52
N ASP A 282 17.46 -16.58 -2.04
CA ASP A 282 16.13 -17.19 -2.22
C ASP A 282 15.75 -17.36 -3.71
N TYR A 283 16.76 -17.49 -4.58
CA TYR A 283 16.57 -17.56 -6.03
C TYR A 283 15.69 -18.74 -6.48
N ASP A 284 15.79 -19.91 -5.84
CA ASP A 284 14.99 -21.08 -6.22
C ASP A 284 13.48 -20.81 -6.07
N ARG A 285 13.07 -20.26 -4.92
CA ARG A 285 11.68 -19.88 -4.65
C ARG A 285 11.21 -18.81 -5.63
N LEU A 286 12.06 -17.83 -5.92
CA LEU A 286 11.76 -16.77 -6.88
C LEU A 286 11.54 -17.35 -8.28
N SER A 287 12.43 -18.24 -8.72
CA SER A 287 12.37 -18.87 -10.03
C SER A 287 11.09 -19.69 -10.19
N ALA A 288 10.66 -20.42 -9.16
CA ALA A 288 9.40 -21.16 -9.14
C ALA A 288 8.16 -20.24 -9.13
N LYS A 289 8.22 -19.08 -8.46
CA LYS A 289 7.14 -18.07 -8.52
C LYS A 289 7.02 -17.50 -9.94
N VAL A 290 8.13 -17.11 -10.56
CA VAL A 290 8.15 -16.57 -11.92
C VAL A 290 7.71 -17.62 -12.95
N ALA A 291 8.20 -18.86 -12.84
CA ALA A 291 7.81 -19.95 -13.73
C ALA A 291 6.29 -20.20 -13.73
N ARG A 292 5.64 -20.14 -12.56
CA ARG A 292 4.18 -20.26 -12.45
C ARG A 292 3.45 -19.13 -13.17
N VAL A 293 3.86 -17.88 -12.95
CA VAL A 293 3.28 -16.73 -13.66
C VAL A 293 3.44 -16.89 -15.18
N VAL A 294 4.63 -17.27 -15.66
CA VAL A 294 4.87 -17.48 -17.09
C VAL A 294 4.01 -18.62 -17.65
N ASP A 295 3.83 -19.71 -16.91
CA ASP A 295 2.97 -20.83 -17.34
C ASP A 295 1.50 -20.40 -17.45
N GLU A 296 1.00 -19.57 -16.53
CA GLU A 296 -0.35 -19.00 -16.59
C GLU A 296 -0.52 -18.02 -17.77
N LEU A 297 0.58 -17.41 -18.24
CA LEU A 297 0.60 -16.48 -19.37
C LEU A 297 0.79 -17.15 -20.74
N LYS A 298 1.12 -18.46 -20.80
CA LYS A 298 1.53 -19.14 -22.04
C LYS A 298 0.51 -19.11 -23.17
N ASP A 299 -0.78 -19.04 -22.82
CA ASP A 299 -1.89 -19.02 -23.78
C ASP A 299 -2.27 -17.59 -24.22
N LYS A 300 -1.68 -16.55 -23.60
CA LYS A 300 -1.85 -15.16 -24.04
C LYS A 300 -0.91 -14.85 -25.20
N ASN A 301 -1.40 -14.11 -26.18
CA ASN A 301 -0.63 -13.74 -27.37
C ASN A 301 0.05 -12.37 -27.20
N ASN A 302 1.19 -12.19 -27.88
CA ASN A 302 1.86 -10.89 -28.12
C ASN A 302 2.33 -10.10 -26.88
N TRP A 303 2.53 -10.76 -25.74
CA TRP A 303 3.06 -10.13 -24.52
C TRP A 303 4.59 -10.19 -24.40
N TYR A 304 5.25 -10.69 -25.44
CA TYR A 304 6.70 -10.72 -25.61
C TYR A 304 7.10 -10.55 -27.07
N SER A 305 8.35 -10.14 -27.30
CA SER A 305 9.00 -10.20 -28.62
C SER A 305 9.86 -11.47 -28.76
N GLU A 306 10.18 -11.88 -29.99
CA GLU A 306 11.12 -13.00 -30.24
C GLU A 306 12.49 -12.75 -29.60
N GLY A 307 12.93 -11.48 -29.58
CA GLY A 307 14.17 -11.08 -28.91
C GLY A 307 14.09 -11.31 -27.41
N SER A 308 13.01 -10.86 -26.77
CA SER A 308 12.74 -11.05 -25.34
C SER A 308 12.71 -12.54 -24.97
N LEU A 309 12.07 -13.37 -25.80
CA LEU A 309 11.98 -14.81 -25.58
C LEU A 309 13.35 -15.50 -25.68
N THR A 310 14.18 -15.08 -26.63
CA THR A 310 15.54 -15.60 -26.78
C THR A 310 16.37 -15.28 -25.54
N SER A 311 16.35 -14.02 -25.09
CA SER A 311 17.04 -13.58 -23.87
C SER A 311 16.56 -14.34 -22.63
N ALA A 312 15.24 -14.56 -22.49
CA ALA A 312 14.68 -15.32 -21.38
C ALA A 312 15.17 -16.77 -21.33
N LYS A 313 15.21 -17.45 -22.49
CA LYS A 313 15.71 -18.83 -22.60
C LYS A 313 17.20 -18.93 -22.27
N GLU A 314 18.02 -18.02 -22.78
CA GLU A 314 19.46 -17.95 -22.47
C GLU A 314 19.70 -17.71 -20.98
N LEU A 315 18.94 -16.79 -20.38
CA LEU A 315 19.02 -16.50 -18.95
C LEU A 315 18.65 -17.72 -18.10
N ALA A 316 17.55 -18.40 -18.41
CA ALA A 316 17.12 -19.59 -17.67
C ALA A 316 18.17 -20.72 -17.74
N GLN A 317 18.81 -20.92 -18.89
CA GLN A 317 19.91 -21.87 -19.04
C GLN A 317 21.13 -21.47 -18.21
N LYS A 318 21.50 -20.18 -18.23
CA LYS A 318 22.62 -19.64 -17.44
C LYS A 318 22.40 -19.81 -15.94
N LEU A 319 21.17 -19.63 -15.49
CA LEU A 319 20.79 -19.74 -14.08
C LEU A 319 20.52 -21.20 -13.65
N GLY A 320 20.41 -22.13 -14.60
CA GLY A 320 20.22 -23.55 -14.32
C GLY A 320 18.86 -23.91 -13.70
N SER A 321 17.89 -23.01 -13.73
CA SER A 321 16.55 -23.25 -13.18
C SER A 321 15.72 -24.09 -14.15
N ARG A 322 15.43 -25.34 -13.75
CA ARG A 322 14.61 -26.25 -14.55
C ARG A 322 13.21 -25.70 -14.81
N ASP A 323 12.60 -25.10 -13.80
CA ASP A 323 11.24 -24.56 -13.87
C ASP A 323 11.15 -23.42 -14.89
N LEU A 324 12.13 -22.50 -14.88
CA LEU A 324 12.18 -21.40 -15.86
C LEU A 324 12.46 -21.90 -17.28
N ILE A 325 13.33 -22.91 -17.44
CA ILE A 325 13.59 -23.51 -18.75
C ILE A 325 12.31 -24.12 -19.33
N GLU A 326 11.55 -24.85 -18.51
CA GLU A 326 10.29 -25.46 -18.92
C GLU A 326 9.25 -24.39 -19.29
N ALA A 327 9.05 -23.39 -18.41
CA ALA A 327 8.09 -22.32 -18.62
C ALA A 327 8.38 -21.49 -19.87
N PHE A 328 9.61 -21.02 -20.07
CA PHE A 328 9.97 -20.24 -21.27
C PHE A 328 9.98 -21.08 -22.54
N SER A 329 10.19 -22.39 -22.45
CA SER A 329 10.11 -23.28 -23.62
C SER A 329 8.67 -23.55 -24.07
N ALA A 330 7.69 -23.38 -23.18
CA ALA A 330 6.27 -23.51 -23.50
C ALA A 330 5.71 -22.31 -24.29
N LEU A 331 6.40 -21.16 -24.25
CA LEU A 331 6.06 -19.96 -25.03
C LEU A 331 6.36 -20.19 -26.52
N LYS A 332 5.40 -19.84 -27.38
CA LYS A 332 5.43 -20.10 -28.82
C LYS A 332 5.92 -18.93 -29.65
#